data_AF-A0A6A4HM64-F1
#
_entry.id   AF-A0A6A4HM64-F1
#
_cell.length_a   1.000
_cell.length_b   1.000
_cell.length_c   1.000
_cell.angle_alpha   90.00
_cell.angle_beta   90.00
_cell.angle_gamma   90.00
#
_symmetry.space_group_name_H-M   'P 1'
#
loop_
_entity.id
_entity.type
_entity.pdbx_description
1 polymer ?
#
loop_
_entity_poly.entity_id
_entity_poly.type
_entity_poly.pdbx_seq_one_letter_code
_entity_poly.pdbx_strand_id
1 'polypeptide(L)'
;MAQMMGALRLCSKSPCGKPNLIIHRKIVAKNNTSLFVHNGKNRTGREASSRMAESGVQVGNFCSFLRQEKVSEFAMISSQQLLVETQKLPATPI
;
A
#
# COMPACT_ATOMS: atom_id res chain seq x y z
N MET A 1 -28.58 -10.76 3.28
CA MET A 1 -27.61 -9.83 3.89
C MET A 1 -26.23 -10.09 3.30
N ALA A 2 -25.50 -9.07 2.84
CA ALA A 2 -24.17 -9.26 2.26
C ALA A 2 -23.16 -9.46 3.41
N GLN A 3 -22.62 -10.67 3.51
CA GLN A 3 -21.68 -11.05 4.57
C GLN A 3 -20.32 -10.39 4.29
N MET A 4 -19.97 -9.39 5.10
CA MET A 4 -18.67 -8.71 5.06
C MET A 4 -17.62 -9.64 5.67
N MET A 5 -16.63 -10.08 4.89
CA MET A 5 -15.62 -11.04 5.34
C MET A 5 -14.40 -10.37 5.97
N GLY A 6 -14.12 -9.10 5.66
CA GLY A 6 -12.98 -8.41 6.22
C GLY A 6 -12.90 -6.93 5.85
N ALA A 7 -12.25 -6.16 6.73
CA ALA A 7 -11.98 -4.75 6.54
C ALA A 7 -10.53 -4.44 6.96
N LEU A 8 -9.79 -3.77 6.08
CA LEU A 8 -8.45 -3.26 6.36
C LEU A 8 -8.50 -1.74 6.39
N ARG A 9 -7.87 -1.12 7.39
CA ARG A 9 -7.73 0.33 7.54
C ARG A 9 -6.24 0.70 7.62
N LEU A 10 -5.84 1.66 6.80
CA LEU A 10 -4.51 2.30 6.85
C LEU A 10 -4.69 3.79 7.15
N CYS A 11 -3.90 4.31 8.11
CA CYS A 11 -3.86 5.72 8.47
C CYS A 11 -2.42 6.24 8.34
N SER A 12 -2.21 7.29 7.53
CA SER A 12 -0.92 7.99 7.48
C SER A 12 -0.93 9.21 8.41
N LYS A 13 0.16 9.43 9.16
CA LYS A 13 0.38 10.70 9.87
C LYS A 13 0.86 11.74 8.87
N SER A 14 -0.01 12.67 8.52
CA SER A 14 0.37 13.74 7.60
C SER A 14 1.21 14.81 8.32
N PRO A 15 2.10 15.53 7.60
CA PRO A 15 2.83 16.67 8.15
C PRO A 15 1.86 17.71 8.75
N CYS A 16 2.36 18.44 9.75
CA CYS A 16 1.61 19.41 10.54
C CYS A 16 0.69 20.28 9.67
N GLY A 17 -0.63 20.17 9.85
CA GLY A 17 -1.64 20.96 9.14
C GLY A 17 -2.41 20.25 8.02
N LYS A 18 -2.09 18.99 7.67
CA LYS A 18 -2.87 18.21 6.69
C LYS A 18 -3.71 17.11 7.36
N PRO A 19 -4.93 16.84 6.89
CA PRO A 19 -5.75 15.75 7.42
C PRO A 19 -5.13 14.40 7.05
N ASN A 20 -5.16 13.45 8.00
CA ASN A 20 -4.65 12.11 7.78
C ASN A 20 -5.37 11.40 6.63
N LEU A 21 -4.58 10.73 5.79
CA LEU A 21 -5.12 9.87 4.74
C LEU A 21 -5.64 8.57 5.39
N ILE A 22 -6.96 8.34 5.29
CA ILE A 22 -7.60 7.11 5.75
C ILE A 22 -8.09 6.32 4.55
N ILE A 23 -7.52 5.13 4.33
CA ILE A 23 -7.93 4.21 3.26
C ILE A 23 -8.52 2.96 3.90
N HIS A 24 -9.75 2.63 3.51
CA HIS A 24 -10.43 1.39 3.86
C HIS A 24 -10.55 0.51 2.63
N ARG A 25 -10.21 -0.78 2.78
CA ARG A 25 -10.57 -1.81 1.82
C ARG A 25 -11.57 -2.75 2.46
N LYS A 26 -12.75 -2.89 1.86
CA LYS A 26 -13.78 -3.87 2.25
C LYS A 26 -13.76 -5.02 1.25
N ILE A 27 -13.66 -6.24 1.77
CA ILE A 27 -13.66 -7.45 0.96
C ILE A 27 -15.03 -8.12 1.10
N VAL A 28 -15.75 -8.23 -0.02
CA VAL A 28 -17.07 -8.84 -0.07
C VAL A 28 -16.93 -10.26 -0.59
N ALA A 29 -17.17 -11.22 0.30
CA ALA A 29 -17.03 -12.66 0.01
C ALA A 29 -17.92 -13.11 -1.15
N LYS A 30 -19.18 -12.64 -1.13
CA LYS A 30 -20.26 -13.12 -1.99
C LYS A 30 -19.95 -13.00 -3.49
N ASN A 31 -19.19 -11.99 -3.87
CA ASN A 31 -18.85 -11.71 -5.27
C ASN A 31 -17.34 -11.58 -5.48
N ASN A 32 -16.53 -11.92 -4.48
CA ASN A 32 -15.07 -11.73 -4.48
C ASN A 32 -14.66 -10.31 -4.92
N THR A 33 -15.43 -9.28 -4.52
CA THR A 33 -15.14 -7.89 -4.88
C THR A 33 -14.43 -7.16 -3.76
N SER A 34 -13.56 -6.22 -4.15
CA SER A 34 -12.90 -5.29 -3.25
C SER A 34 -13.46 -3.88 -3.46
N LEU A 35 -13.99 -3.29 -2.39
CA LEU A 35 -14.44 -1.91 -2.36
C LEU A 35 -13.40 -1.05 -1.63
N PHE A 36 -12.94 0.02 -2.27
CA PHE A 36 -12.01 0.96 -1.67
C PHE A 36 -12.76 2.23 -1.25
N VAL A 37 -12.51 2.69 -0.04
CA VAL A 37 -13.09 3.92 0.51
C VAL A 37 -11.95 4.78 1.03
N HIS A 38 -11.87 6.01 0.57
CA HIS A 38 -10.87 6.98 1.00
C HIS A 38 -11.60 8.17 1.64
N ASN A 39 -11.28 8.49 2.90
CA ASN A 39 -11.92 9.56 3.68
C ASN A 39 -13.46 9.56 3.57
N GLY A 40 -14.06 8.37 3.66
CA GLY A 40 -15.52 8.17 3.58
C GLY A 40 -16.12 8.14 2.16
N LYS A 41 -15.34 8.40 1.10
CA LYS A 41 -15.82 8.35 -0.29
C LYS A 41 -15.36 7.07 -0.98
N ASN A 42 -16.27 6.41 -1.70
CA ASN A 42 -15.93 5.25 -2.54
C ASN A 42 -14.98 5.68 -3.65
N ARG A 43 -13.95 4.87 -3.89
CA ARG A 43 -12.93 5.09 -4.90
C ARG A 43 -12.59 3.77 -5.60
N THR A 44 -12.00 3.88 -6.77
CA THR A 44 -11.44 2.74 -7.47
C THR A 44 -10.15 2.27 -6.81
N GLY A 45 -9.76 1.01 -7.03
CA GLY A 45 -8.47 0.50 -6.56
C GLY A 45 -7.29 1.29 -7.14
N ARG A 46 -7.40 1.76 -8.39
CA ARG A 46 -6.38 2.58 -9.04
C ARG A 46 -6.17 3.92 -8.35
N GLU A 47 -7.26 4.62 -8.00
CA GLU A 47 -7.18 5.87 -7.23
C GLU A 47 -6.59 5.62 -5.83
N ALA A 48 -6.98 4.52 -5.17
CA ALA A 48 -6.39 4.17 -3.87
C ALA A 48 -4.87 3.94 -3.97
N SER A 49 -4.40 3.22 -5.00
CA SER A 49 -2.97 3.02 -5.26
C SER A 49 -2.22 4.32 -5.52
N SER A 50 -2.80 5.23 -6.32
CA SER A 50 -2.21 6.55 -6.56
C SER A 50 -2.03 7.35 -5.27
N ARG A 51 -3.05 7.35 -4.39
CA ARG A 51 -3.01 8.09 -3.12
C ARG A 51 -2.03 7.48 -2.12
N MET A 52 -1.85 6.16 -2.15
CA MET A 52 -0.81 5.48 -1.36
C MET A 52 0.58 5.88 -1.85
N ALA A 53 0.81 5.92 -3.16
CA ALA A 53 2.07 6.37 -3.75
C ALA A 53 2.41 7.83 -3.40
N GLU A 54 1.41 8.73 -3.44
CA GLU A 54 1.56 10.13 -2.98
C GLU A 54 2.00 10.23 -1.51
N SER A 55 1.69 9.23 -0.69
CA SER A 55 2.06 9.17 0.73
C SER A 55 3.38 8.44 0.99
N GLY A 56 4.14 8.11 -0.06
CA GLY A 56 5.40 7.36 0.04
C GLY A 56 5.22 5.84 0.21
N VAL A 57 3.99 5.33 0.17
CA VAL A 57 3.71 3.89 0.28
C VAL A 57 3.63 3.28 -1.12
N GLN A 58 4.66 2.54 -1.51
CA GLN A 58 4.69 1.83 -2.78
C GLN A 58 4.20 0.40 -2.63
N VAL A 59 3.02 0.14 -3.19
CA VAL A 59 2.43 -1.20 -3.20
C VAL A 59 3.20 -2.06 -4.21
N GLY A 60 3.97 -3.02 -3.72
CA GLY A 60 4.70 -3.99 -4.55
C GLY A 60 6.20 -3.78 -4.65
N ASN A 61 6.77 -2.74 -4.01
CA ASN A 61 8.24 -2.65 -3.90
C ASN A 61 8.73 -3.66 -2.84
N PHE A 62 9.68 -4.50 -3.25
CA PHE A 62 10.28 -5.54 -2.41
C PHE A 62 10.94 -4.96 -1.15
N CYS A 63 11.58 -3.81 -1.27
CA CYS A 63 12.27 -3.13 -0.18
C CYS A 63 11.31 -2.50 0.84
N SER A 64 10.05 -2.26 0.47
CA SER A 64 9.04 -1.67 1.37
C SER A 64 8.30 -2.72 2.20
N PHE A 65 8.37 -4.00 1.82
CA PHE A 65 7.67 -5.08 2.53
C PHE A 65 8.40 -6.42 2.36
N LEU A 66 9.22 -6.79 3.34
CA LEU A 66 9.81 -8.12 3.41
C LEU A 66 8.82 -9.10 4.02
N ARG A 67 8.33 -10.03 3.20
CA ARG A 67 7.56 -11.18 3.70
C ARG A 67 8.49 -12.13 4.44
N GLN A 68 8.02 -12.74 5.53
CA GLN A 68 8.84 -13.61 6.38
C GLN A 68 9.51 -14.76 5.61
N GLU A 69 8.83 -15.34 4.63
CA GLU A 69 9.35 -16.39 3.74
C GLU A 69 10.37 -15.87 2.71
N LYS A 70 10.38 -14.56 2.45
CA LYS A 70 11.22 -13.89 1.46
C LYS A 70 12.40 -13.15 2.07
N VAL A 71 12.62 -13.32 3.38
CA VAL A 71 13.80 -12.78 4.07
C VAL A 71 15.08 -13.46 3.55
N SER A 72 15.03 -14.76 3.24
CA SER A 72 16.13 -15.49 2.61
C SER A 72 16.37 -15.04 1.17
N GLU A 73 15.31 -14.81 0.40
CA GLU A 73 15.41 -14.26 -0.96
C GLU A 73 16.08 -12.87 -0.95
N PHE A 74 15.79 -12.02 0.03
CA PHE A 74 16.45 -10.72 0.17
C PHE A 74 17.96 -10.85 0.43
N ALA A 75 18.38 -11.85 1.21
CA ALA A 75 19.80 -12.12 1.43
C ALA A 75 20.54 -12.62 0.17
N MET A 76 19.81 -13.18 -0.80
CA MET A 76 20.34 -13.67 -2.07
C MET A 76 20.29 -12.63 -3.20
N ILE A 77 19.63 -11.49 -2.99
CA ILE A 77 19.59 -10.40 -3.98
C ILE A 77 20.99 -9.81 -4.16
N SER A 78 21.45 -9.75 -5.40
CA SER A 78 22.73 -9.11 -5.73
C SER A 78 22.66 -7.60 -5.51
N SER A 79 23.79 -6.97 -5.19
CA SER A 79 23.86 -5.52 -4.95
C SER A 79 23.31 -4.68 -6.13
N GLN A 80 23.44 -5.18 -7.36
CA GLN A 80 22.89 -4.54 -8.55
C GLN A 80 21.35 -4.60 -8.59
N GLN A 81 20.76 -5.75 -8.26
CA GLN A 81 19.31 -5.92 -8.18
C GLN A 81 18.72 -5.08 -7.03
N LEU A 82 19.40 -5.05 -5.88
CA LEU A 82 19.03 -4.18 -4.77
C LEU A 82 19.04 -2.70 -5.17
N LEU A 83 20.05 -2.28 -5.94
CA LEU A 83 20.14 -0.91 -6.46
C LEU A 83 18.94 -0.58 -7.37
N VAL A 84 18.58 -1.48 -8.28
CA VAL A 84 17.43 -1.30 -9.17
C VAL A 84 16.12 -1.19 -8.37
N GLU A 85 15.89 -2.07 -7.39
CA GLU A 85 14.69 -2.02 -6.54
C GLU A 85 14.65 -0.75 -5.66
N THR A 86 15.82 -0.27 -5.23
CA THR A 86 15.96 0.99 -4.49
C THR A 86 15.69 2.20 -5.39
N GLN A 87 16.21 2.21 -6.62
CA GLN A 87 15.98 3.30 -7.58
C GLN A 87 14.54 3.40 -8.06
N LYS A 88 13.77 2.30 -7.99
CA LYS A 88 12.32 2.31 -8.22
C LYS A 88 11.56 3.07 -7.13
N LEU A 89 12.15 3.25 -5.94
CA LEU A 89 11.60 4.16 -4.94
C LEU A 89 11.79 5.61 -5.43
N PRO A 90 10.73 6.45 -5.50
CA PRO A 90 10.86 7.90 -5.46
C PRO A 90 11.91 8.30 -4.43
N ALA A 91 12.93 9.02 -4.90
CA ALA A 91 13.87 9.71 -4.05
C ALA A 91 13.05 10.65 -3.15
N THR A 92 12.89 10.29 -1.88
CA THR A 92 12.36 11.20 -0.87
C THR A 92 13.28 12.42 -0.84
N PRO A 93 12.76 13.65 -1.03
CA PRO A 93 13.54 14.84 -0.72
C PRO A 93 13.91 14.75 0.76
N ILE A 94 15.20 14.89 1.06
CA ILE A 94 15.69 15.06 2.44
C ILE A 94 15.20 16.41 2.96
#